data_AF-R9PLY5-F1
#
_entry.id   AF-R9PLY5-F1
#
_cell.length_a   1.000
_cell.length_b   1.000
_cell.length_c   1.000
_cell.angle_alpha   90.00
_cell.angle_beta   90.00
_cell.angle_gamma   90.00
#
_symmetry.space_group_name_H-M   'P 1'
#
loop_
_entity.id
_entity.type
_entity.pdbx_description
1 polymer ?
#
loop_
_entity_poly.entity_id
_entity_poly.type
_entity_poly.pdbx_seq_one_letter_code
_entity_poly.pdbx_strand_id
1 'polypeptide(L)'
;MFFVELEILLGGDSVVHFSAAFIVSTLVMMAVSDKLYRLKLVKLPLVFVVLCVVFAVDEGLQLFSAHRQFSWGDLGFNYAGLICAGVLVWRLRRPHVWQVAGEENVH
;
A
#
# COMPACT_ATOMS: atom_id res chain seq x y z
N MET A 1 26.61 3.50 -1.73
CA MET A 1 26.82 4.03 -0.38
C MET A 1 25.57 4.71 0.15
N PHE A 2 25.05 5.76 -0.53
CA PHE A 2 23.89 6.52 -0.06
C PHE A 2 22.63 5.70 0.28
N PHE A 3 22.29 4.70 -0.55
CA PHE A 3 21.11 3.85 -0.31
C PHE A 3 21.26 2.96 0.93
N VAL A 4 22.47 2.46 1.22
CA VAL A 4 22.73 1.55 2.34
C VAL A 4 22.65 2.30 3.68
N GLU A 5 23.14 3.54 3.72
CA GLU A 5 23.02 4.38 4.92
C GLU A 5 21.57 4.83 5.16
N LEU A 6 20.82 5.13 4.10
CA LEU A 6 19.40 5.47 4.19
C LEU A 6 18.56 4.28 4.71
N GLU A 7 18.87 3.08 4.23
CA GLU A 7 18.24 1.83 4.65
C GLU A 7 18.44 1.57 6.15
N ILE A 8 19.66 1.73 6.65
CA ILE A 8 19.95 1.59 8.10
C ILE A 8 19.25 2.69 8.91
N LEU A 9 19.25 3.94 8.41
CA LEU A 9 18.62 5.08 9.09
C LEU A 9 17.09 4.94 9.18
N LEU A 10 16.45 4.33 8.18
CA LEU A 10 15.01 4.07 8.13
C LEU A 10 14.58 2.82 8.92
N GLY A 11 15.51 2.09 9.52
CA GLY A 11 15.23 0.91 10.35
C GLY A 11 15.49 -0.44 9.68
N GLY A 12 16.17 -0.46 8.54
CA GLY A 12 16.54 -1.65 7.76
C GLY A 12 15.62 -1.89 6.56
N ASP A 13 16.07 -2.77 5.64
CA ASP A 13 15.40 -3.10 4.37
C ASP A 13 13.90 -3.43 4.56
N SER A 14 13.59 -4.26 5.55
CA SER A 14 12.23 -4.68 5.87
C SER A 14 11.30 -3.54 6.28
N VAL A 15 11.80 -2.50 6.96
CA VAL A 15 11.00 -1.32 7.35
C VAL A 15 10.73 -0.44 6.14
N VAL A 16 11.69 -0.34 5.22
CA VAL A 16 11.52 0.35 3.94
C VAL A 16 10.46 -0.35 3.09
N HIS A 17 10.54 -1.68 2.97
CA HIS A 17 9.53 -2.49 2.27
C HIS A 17 8.12 -2.30 2.85
N PHE A 18 7.99 -2.39 4.18
CA PHE A 18 6.71 -2.15 4.85
C PHE A 18 6.17 -0.74 4.61
N SER A 19 6.99 0.29 4.85
CA SER A 19 6.54 1.69 4.79
C SER A 19 6.21 2.13 3.35
N ALA A 20 7.03 1.74 2.38
CA ALA A 20 6.77 2.00 0.96
C ALA A 20 5.47 1.31 0.51
N ALA A 21 5.31 0.02 0.80
CA ALA A 21 4.11 -0.72 0.44
C ALA A 21 2.86 -0.14 1.12
N PHE A 22 2.96 0.28 2.38
CA PHE A 22 1.87 0.94 3.11
C PHE A 22 1.45 2.26 2.47
N ILE A 23 2.40 3.14 2.16
CA ILE A 23 2.12 4.46 1.56
C ILE A 23 1.51 4.29 0.17
N VAL A 24 2.14 3.51 -0.70
CA VAL A 24 1.68 3.29 -2.08
C VAL A 24 0.30 2.67 -2.10
N SER A 25 0.07 1.62 -1.30
CA SER A 25 -1.23 0.96 -1.23
C SER A 25 -2.32 1.90 -0.73
N THR A 26 -2.03 2.73 0.28
CA THR A 26 -2.97 3.71 0.81
C THR A 26 -3.35 4.73 -0.27
N LEU A 27 -2.37 5.33 -0.94
CA LEU A 27 -2.60 6.31 -2.00
C LEU A 27 -3.40 5.72 -3.16
N VAL A 28 -3.04 4.52 -3.64
CA VAL A 28 -3.74 3.85 -4.73
C VAL A 28 -5.19 3.57 -4.34
N MET A 29 -5.44 2.98 -3.16
CA MET A 29 -6.80 2.67 -2.71
C MET A 29 -7.64 3.93 -2.42
N MET A 30 -7.02 5.05 -2.04
CA MET A 30 -7.72 6.34 -1.86
C MET A 30 -7.97 7.04 -3.20
N ALA A 31 -7.05 6.96 -4.17
CA ALA A 31 -7.18 7.56 -5.49
C ALA A 31 -8.31 6.93 -6.33
N VAL A 32 -8.64 5.67 -6.09
CA VAL A 32 -9.78 5.03 -6.76
C VAL A 32 -11.09 5.68 -6.26
N SER A 33 -11.66 6.56 -7.10
CA SER A 33 -12.91 7.29 -6.81
C SER A 33 -14.10 6.35 -6.60
N ASP A 34 -15.04 6.73 -5.71
CA ASP A 34 -16.33 6.05 -5.53
C ASP A 34 -17.17 5.95 -6.82
N LYS A 35 -16.90 6.79 -7.84
CA LYS A 35 -17.51 6.65 -9.17
C LYS A 35 -17.04 5.38 -9.90
N LEU A 36 -15.76 5.02 -9.79
CA LEU A 36 -15.20 3.77 -10.34
C LEU A 36 -15.71 2.55 -9.59
N TYR A 37 -15.89 2.66 -8.27
CA TYR A 37 -16.55 1.63 -7.46
C TYR A 37 -18.02 1.43 -7.84
N ARG A 38 -18.76 2.51 -8.15
CA ARG A 38 -20.15 2.45 -8.64
C ARG A 38 -20.29 1.84 -10.03
N LEU A 39 -19.27 1.98 -10.89
CA LEU A 39 -19.27 1.40 -12.23
C LEU A 39 -19.14 -0.14 -12.24
N LYS A 40 -19.10 -0.82 -11.07
CA LYS A 40 -18.93 -2.29 -10.89
C LYS A 40 -17.66 -2.90 -11.52
N LEU A 41 -16.91 -2.13 -12.31
CA LEU A 41 -15.69 -2.56 -12.99
C LEU A 41 -14.52 -2.80 -12.03
N VAL A 42 -14.46 -2.06 -10.91
CA VAL A 42 -13.37 -2.16 -9.94
C VAL A 42 -13.95 -2.26 -8.53
N LYS A 43 -13.91 -3.46 -7.95
CA LYS A 43 -14.22 -3.68 -6.53
C LYS A 43 -12.94 -3.51 -5.70
N LEU A 44 -13.08 -3.17 -4.43
CA LEU A 44 -11.96 -2.93 -3.49
C LEU A 44 -11.06 -4.17 -3.37
N PRO A 45 -11.62 -5.39 -3.34
CA PRO A 45 -10.84 -6.62 -3.46
C PRO A 45 -10.03 -6.75 -4.75
N LEU A 46 -10.47 -6.17 -5.88
CA LEU A 46 -9.69 -6.24 -7.14
C LEU A 46 -8.42 -5.40 -7.04
N VAL A 47 -8.51 -4.17 -6.53
CA VAL A 47 -7.34 -3.29 -6.32
C VAL A 47 -6.34 -3.94 -5.38
N PHE A 48 -6.84 -4.56 -4.30
CA PHE A 48 -6.01 -5.29 -3.36
C PHE A 48 -5.25 -6.45 -4.03
N VAL A 49 -5.94 -7.29 -4.81
CA VAL A 49 -5.32 -8.40 -5.54
C VAL A 49 -4.29 -7.91 -6.56
N VAL A 50 -4.58 -6.83 -7.29
CA VAL A 50 -3.63 -6.23 -8.24
C VAL A 50 -2.36 -5.78 -7.52
N LEU A 51 -2.48 -5.13 -6.36
CA LEU A 51 -1.32 -4.72 -5.57
C LEU A 51 -0.51 -5.91 -5.04
N CYS A 52 -1.16 -7.01 -4.62
CA CYS A 52 -0.45 -8.25 -4.26
C CYS A 52 0.41 -8.78 -5.42
N VAL A 53 -0.14 -8.78 -6.64
CA VAL A 53 0.58 -9.22 -7.84
C VAL A 53 1.72 -8.27 -8.17
N VAL A 54 1.50 -6.96 -8.10
CA VAL A 54 2.54 -5.96 -8.35
C VAL A 54 3.71 -6.14 -7.39
N PHE A 55 3.47 -6.29 -6.09
CA PHE A 55 4.56 -6.52 -5.12
C PHE A 55 5.25 -7.88 -5.32
N ALA A 56 4.51 -8.92 -5.71
CA ALA A 56 5.12 -10.21 -6.03
C ALA A 56 6.03 -10.13 -7.26
N VAL A 57 5.61 -9.38 -8.29
CA VAL A 57 6.39 -9.18 -9.51
C VAL A 57 7.60 -8.29 -9.23
N ASP A 58 7.45 -7.23 -8.46
CA ASP A 58 8.57 -6.33 -8.10
C ASP A 58 9.66 -7.08 -7.34
N GLU A 59 9.29 -7.85 -6.32
CA GLU A 59 10.23 -8.70 -5.58
C GLU A 59 10.78 -9.84 -6.46
N GLY A 60 9.93 -10.47 -7.28
CA GLY A 60 10.32 -11.53 -8.20
C GLY A 60 11.30 -11.06 -9.29
N LEU A 61 11.20 -9.80 -9.74
CA LEU A 61 12.15 -9.20 -10.68
C LEU A 61 13.54 -9.07 -10.08
N GLN A 62 13.67 -9.05 -8.75
CA GLN A 62 14.97 -9.08 -8.09
C GLN A 62 15.74 -10.38 -8.36
N LEU A 63 15.06 -11.50 -8.69
CA LEU A 63 15.74 -12.73 -9.12
C LEU A 63 16.58 -12.55 -10.39
N PHE A 64 16.27 -11.54 -11.20
CA PHE A 64 16.99 -11.22 -12.43
C PHE A 64 17.98 -10.07 -12.26
N SER A 65 18.09 -9.49 -11.06
CA SER A 65 19.01 -8.40 -10.75
C SER A 65 20.33 -8.92 -10.22
N ALA A 66 21.45 -8.34 -10.69
CA ALA A 66 22.78 -8.68 -10.21
C ALA A 66 23.11 -8.10 -8.82
N HIS A 67 22.30 -7.15 -8.34
CA HIS A 67 22.60 -6.36 -7.13
C HIS A 67 21.66 -6.63 -5.94
N ARG A 68 20.53 -7.32 -6.16
CA ARG A 68 19.56 -7.63 -5.12
C ARG A 68 19.15 -9.10 -5.20
N GLN A 69 18.86 -9.71 -4.05
CA GLN A 69 18.40 -11.08 -3.96
C GLN A 69 16.96 -11.08 -3.50
N PHE A 70 16.16 -11.92 -4.13
CA PHE A 70 14.79 -12.15 -3.70
C PHE A 70 14.74 -12.63 -2.25
N SER A 71 13.87 -12.02 -1.46
CA SER A 71 13.67 -12.34 -0.06
C SER A 71 12.18 -12.54 0.25
N TRP A 72 11.85 -13.73 0.77
CA TRP A 72 10.50 -14.02 1.26
C TRP A 72 10.11 -13.11 2.44
N GLY A 73 11.09 -12.67 3.23
CA GLY A 73 10.86 -11.75 4.33
C GLY A 73 10.36 -10.40 3.83
N ASP A 74 11.04 -9.84 2.84
CA ASP A 74 10.73 -8.52 2.30
C ASP A 74 9.41 -8.51 1.51
N LEU A 75 9.11 -9.61 0.80
CA LEU A 75 7.76 -9.83 0.25
C LEU A 75 6.69 -9.85 1.36
N GLY A 76 6.97 -10.50 2.48
CA GLY A 76 6.10 -10.54 3.65
C GLY A 76 5.84 -9.15 4.24
N PHE A 77 6.87 -8.31 4.34
CA PHE A 77 6.75 -6.93 4.81
C PHE A 77 5.96 -6.05 3.83
N ASN A 78 6.14 -6.23 2.52
CA ASN A 78 5.30 -5.58 1.50
C ASN A 78 3.81 -5.94 1.70
N TYR A 79 3.50 -7.22 1.94
CA TYR A 79 2.12 -7.65 2.19
C TYR A 79 1.56 -7.15 3.53
N ALA A 80 2.38 -7.10 4.58
CA ALA A 80 1.98 -6.51 5.84
C ALA A 80 1.61 -5.03 5.68
N GLY A 81 2.41 -4.26 4.92
CA GLY A 81 2.12 -2.86 4.59
C GLY A 81 0.80 -2.71 3.82
N LEU A 82 0.58 -3.56 2.82
CA LEU A 82 -0.66 -3.61 2.03
C LEU A 82 -1.90 -3.92 2.89
N ILE A 83 -1.81 -4.90 3.79
CA ILE A 83 -2.91 -5.27 4.70
C ILE A 83 -3.24 -4.10 5.63
N CYS A 84 -2.23 -3.48 6.24
CA CYS A 84 -2.40 -2.30 7.11
C CYS A 84 -3.06 -1.14 6.36
N ALA A 85 -2.63 -0.87 5.12
CA ALA A 85 -3.25 0.16 4.26
C ALA A 85 -4.72 -0.17 3.97
N GLY A 86 -5.04 -1.43 3.66
CA GLY A 86 -6.41 -1.88 3.43
C GLY A 86 -7.32 -1.67 4.65
N VAL A 87 -6.84 -2.00 5.85
CA VAL A 87 -7.56 -1.76 7.11
C VAL A 87 -7.78 -0.27 7.35
N LEU A 88 -6.74 0.55 7.14
CA LEU A 88 -6.83 2.01 7.30
C LEU A 88 -7.87 2.60 6.34
N VAL A 89 -7.78 2.30 5.04
CA VAL A 89 -8.70 2.83 4.03
C VAL A 89 -10.12 2.35 4.28
N TRP A 90 -10.30 1.09 4.68
CA TRP A 90 -11.62 0.60 5.07
C TRP A 90 -12.19 1.35 6.28
N ARG A 91 -11.35 1.68 7.27
CA ARG A 91 -11.76 2.47 8.44
C ARG A 91 -12.14 3.90 8.07
N LEU A 92 -11.37 4.54 7.18
CA LEU A 92 -11.58 5.91 6.70
C LEU A 92 -12.80 6.04 5.77
N ARG A 93 -13.10 5.01 4.97
CA ARG A 93 -14.28 4.97 4.10
C ARG A 93 -15.56 4.60 4.84
N ARG A 94 -15.52 4.29 6.15
CA ARG A 94 -16.76 4.13 6.92
C ARG A 94 -17.47 5.49 6.98
N PRO A 95 -18.79 5.53 6.69
CA PRO A 95 -19.56 6.78 6.53
C PRO A 95 -19.55 7.69 7.76
N HIS A 96 -19.20 7.17 8.95
CA HIS A 96 -19.23 7.93 10.19
C HIS A 96 -18.18 9.05 10.28
N VAL A 97 -17.06 8.97 9.54
CA VAL A 97 -15.99 10.01 9.59
C VAL A 97 -16.29 11.16 8.61
N TRP A 98 -16.91 10.86 7.47
CA TRP A 98 -17.22 11.85 6.43
C TRP A 98 -18.44 12.71 6.74
N GLN A 99 -19.41 12.20 7.53
CA GLN A 99 -20.55 13.01 7.96
C GLN A 99 -20.13 14.10 8.95
N VAL A 100 -19.24 13.78 9.90
CA VAL A 100 -18.77 14.74 10.92
C VAL A 100 -17.93 15.86 10.30
N ALA A 101 -17.05 15.54 9.34
CA ALA A 101 -16.24 16.56 8.65
C ALA A 101 -17.05 17.47 7.70
N GLY A 102 -18.21 16.99 7.22
CA GLY A 102 -19.12 17.76 6.37
C GLY A 102 -20.04 18.69 7.16
N GLU A 103 -20.42 18.31 8.38
CA GLU A 103 -21.32 19.09 9.25
C GLU A 103 -20.62 20.24 9.98
N GLU A 104 -19.30 20.13 10.24
CA GLU A 104 -18.53 21.17 10.92
C GLU A 104 -18.31 22.44 10.08
N ASN A 105 -18.64 22.41 8.78
CA ASN A 105 -18.50 23.56 7.86
C ASN A 105 -19.85 24.24 7.51
N VAL A 106 -20.93 23.92 8.23
CA VAL A 106 -22.30 24.42 7.94
C VAL A 106 -22.86 25.28 9.09
N HIS A 107 -22.03 25.73 10.03
CA HIS A 107 -22.45 26.64 11.10
C HIS A 107 -21.70 27.97 11.07
#